data_AF-A0A1G7TP03-F1
#
_entry.id   AF-A0A1G7TP03-F1
#
_cell.length_a   1.000
_cell.length_b   1.000
_cell.length_c   1.000
_cell.angle_alpha   90.00
_cell.angle_beta   90.00
_cell.angle_gamma   90.00
#
_symmetry.space_group_name_H-M   'P 1'
#
loop_
_entity.id
_entity.type
_entity.pdbx_description
1 polymer ?
#
loop_
_entity_poly.entity_id
_entity_poly.type
_entity_poly.pdbx_seq_one_letter_code
_entity_poly.pdbx_strand_id
1 'polypeptide(L)'
;MLNRFLPCLIILILVFGYSGQVQATKILGYSLSQENKSKFVEVQQIVPSVVIDLKYATSNNFTHSKLYESPAAKLRLGTAEKLKKVAEEIEKKGYRLKIWDAYRSPEVQFALWNLIPDSRFIANPYKGYSSHSRGSAVDLTLIDNQGNELVMPTGFDDFTEHAARVNDNENAKYLKEVMTKNGFKALASEWWHFDDLDTYEPVAIAQKSSLKTINNEVRISVSAIGDVTLGQDERFLYEGSFNQYYTLKGTEYFFSGVKKILAEDDLTIANLEGPLTEATDKPNKSSQGTRAFFFKGNPHYTAILKDGSVEAVNLANNHSMDFLNKGYEDTVATLDHAKISSFGDQKVTVYEKEGVKIGLIGLNTLGPIEEGVNLDNLILQLKTQIETLKEEKTSMIIVSFHWGQENKYFPTQVQRKLGQLAIDQGADLVLGHHPHVIQKYENYKGRCIVYSLGNFVFGGNPNPWYKYTEIFRQQYDFVDGKLVELSSPQIIPCKLSAGYRPEPSK
;
A
#
# COMPACT_ATOMS: atom_id res chain seq x y z
N MET A 1 20.23 -78.66 -56.15
CA MET A 1 21.20 -77.77 -56.83
C MET A 1 21.28 -76.46 -56.06
N LEU A 2 22.48 -75.89 -56.09
CA LEU A 2 22.99 -74.68 -55.44
C LEU A 2 22.04 -73.44 -55.35
N ASN A 3 22.06 -72.81 -54.17
CA ASN A 3 22.50 -71.43 -53.90
C ASN A 3 21.87 -70.25 -54.69
N ARG A 4 21.36 -69.20 -53.99
CA ARG A 4 21.94 -67.83 -53.92
C ARG A 4 20.96 -66.70 -53.47
N PHE A 5 21.32 -66.07 -52.35
CA PHE A 5 21.41 -64.62 -52.00
C PHE A 5 20.18 -63.64 -51.91
N LEU A 6 19.99 -63.17 -50.66
CA LEU A 6 19.52 -61.91 -50.01
C LEU A 6 19.87 -60.54 -50.70
N PRO A 7 19.57 -59.31 -50.14
CA PRO A 7 18.53 -58.78 -49.20
C PRO A 7 18.02 -57.31 -49.49
N CYS A 8 17.05 -56.79 -48.70
CA CYS A 8 17.01 -55.42 -48.10
C CYS A 8 15.81 -55.24 -47.12
N LEU A 9 16.03 -55.35 -45.79
CA LEU A 9 15.93 -54.33 -44.70
C LEU A 9 14.55 -53.64 -44.47
N ILE A 10 13.70 -54.06 -43.49
CA ILE A 10 13.51 -53.65 -42.06
C ILE A 10 12.93 -52.19 -41.92
N ILE A 11 11.80 -51.92 -41.23
CA ILE A 11 11.61 -51.79 -39.76
C ILE A 11 10.15 -52.05 -39.33
N LEU A 12 10.02 -52.67 -38.15
CA LEU A 12 8.83 -53.15 -37.43
C LEU A 12 8.53 -52.22 -36.22
N ILE A 13 7.26 -51.89 -35.92
CA ILE A 13 6.83 -51.44 -34.58
C ILE A 13 5.52 -52.17 -34.22
N LEU A 14 5.57 -52.89 -33.09
CA LEU A 14 4.50 -53.66 -32.46
C LEU A 14 3.75 -52.79 -31.42
N VAL A 15 2.43 -52.96 -31.36
CA VAL A 15 1.52 -52.39 -30.36
C VAL A 15 1.05 -53.51 -29.43
N PHE A 16 1.15 -53.32 -28.12
CA PHE A 16 0.40 -54.09 -27.11
C PHE A 16 -0.04 -53.17 -25.97
N GLY A 17 -1.31 -53.27 -25.58
CA GLY A 17 -1.93 -52.53 -24.49
C GLY A 17 -1.77 -53.18 -23.12
N TYR A 18 -2.14 -52.44 -22.06
CA TYR A 18 -2.38 -52.98 -20.72
C TYR A 18 -3.44 -52.17 -19.96
N SER A 19 -4.27 -52.91 -19.22
CA SER A 19 -5.38 -52.51 -18.36
C SER A 19 -4.93 -51.85 -17.05
N GLY A 20 -5.64 -50.79 -16.61
CA GLY A 20 -5.43 -50.16 -15.30
C GLY A 20 -6.29 -50.78 -14.18
N GLN A 21 -5.63 -51.28 -13.13
CA GLN A 21 -6.24 -51.55 -11.83
C GLN A 21 -6.16 -50.30 -10.95
N VAL A 22 -7.28 -49.92 -10.34
CA VAL A 22 -7.35 -48.90 -9.28
C VAL A 22 -6.97 -49.56 -7.96
N GLN A 23 -5.85 -49.14 -7.37
CA GLN A 23 -5.40 -49.63 -6.07
C GLN A 23 -5.84 -48.69 -4.96
N ALA A 24 -6.63 -49.23 -4.02
CA ALA A 24 -7.01 -48.58 -2.78
C ALA A 24 -5.77 -48.39 -1.89
N THR A 25 -5.44 -47.15 -1.54
CA THR A 25 -4.31 -46.83 -0.67
C THR A 25 -4.76 -46.73 0.79
N LYS A 26 -4.18 -47.61 1.62
CA LYS A 26 -4.26 -47.65 3.08
C LYS A 26 -4.03 -46.28 3.72
N ILE A 27 -4.91 -45.93 4.67
CA ILE A 27 -4.71 -44.90 5.68
C ILE A 27 -3.62 -45.41 6.64
N LEU A 28 -2.46 -44.76 6.64
CA LEU A 28 -1.43 -44.92 7.66
C LEU A 28 -1.31 -43.57 8.40
N GLY A 29 -1.44 -43.61 9.73
CA GLY A 29 -1.34 -42.44 10.59
C GLY A 29 0.01 -41.74 10.44
N TYR A 30 0.00 -40.61 9.76
CA TYR A 30 1.09 -39.65 9.80
C TYR A 30 0.87 -38.76 11.02
N SER A 31 1.77 -38.80 12.01
CA SER A 31 1.89 -37.65 12.92
C SER A 31 2.29 -36.46 12.06
N LEU A 32 1.40 -35.48 11.92
CA LEU A 32 1.73 -34.25 11.20
C LEU A 32 2.98 -33.64 11.82
N SER A 33 3.96 -33.31 10.99
CA SER A 33 5.09 -32.47 11.39
C SER A 33 4.55 -31.14 11.95
N GLN A 34 5.29 -30.51 12.87
CA GLN A 34 4.90 -29.20 13.43
C GLN A 34 4.63 -28.16 12.33
N GLU A 35 5.37 -28.23 11.22
CA GLU A 35 5.19 -27.37 10.03
C GLU A 35 3.87 -27.64 9.28
N ASN A 36 3.32 -28.85 9.33
CA ASN A 36 2.00 -29.12 8.74
C ASN A 36 0.87 -28.68 9.66
N LYS A 37 1.02 -28.84 10.99
CA LYS A 37 0.01 -28.39 11.96
C LYS A 37 -0.18 -26.88 11.96
N SER A 38 0.85 -26.13 11.61
CA SER A 38 0.81 -24.67 11.54
C SER A 38 0.16 -24.12 10.27
N LYS A 39 -0.26 -24.93 9.29
CA LYS A 39 -0.95 -24.41 8.09
C LYS A 39 -2.32 -23.86 8.42
N PHE A 40 -2.75 -22.77 7.78
CA PHE A 40 -4.15 -22.33 7.88
C PHE A 40 -5.04 -23.20 7.00
N VAL A 41 -6.20 -23.54 7.53
CA VAL A 41 -7.26 -24.24 6.80
C VAL A 41 -8.59 -23.57 7.10
N GLU A 42 -9.49 -23.60 6.12
CA GLU A 42 -10.88 -23.24 6.37
C GLU A 42 -11.52 -24.32 7.24
N VAL A 43 -12.16 -23.91 8.33
CA VAL A 43 -12.66 -24.85 9.34
C VAL A 43 -13.65 -25.84 8.73
N GLN A 44 -14.52 -25.40 7.81
CA GLN A 44 -15.50 -26.25 7.14
C GLN A 44 -14.89 -27.39 6.29
N GLN A 45 -13.62 -27.26 5.86
CA GLN A 45 -12.94 -28.34 5.13
C GLN A 45 -12.55 -29.49 6.07
N ILE A 46 -12.35 -29.20 7.36
CA ILE A 46 -11.96 -30.18 8.40
C ILE A 46 -13.17 -30.63 9.22
N VAL A 47 -14.12 -29.72 9.46
CA VAL A 47 -15.34 -29.92 10.24
C VAL A 47 -16.55 -29.50 9.40
N PRO A 48 -17.01 -30.31 8.43
CA PRO A 48 -18.08 -29.92 7.51
C PRO A 48 -19.43 -29.63 8.19
N SER A 49 -19.65 -30.14 9.41
CA SER A 49 -20.87 -29.94 10.19
C SER A 49 -20.95 -28.56 10.87
N VAL A 50 -19.86 -27.79 10.90
CA VAL A 50 -19.82 -26.48 11.56
C VAL A 50 -20.63 -25.44 10.79
N VAL A 51 -21.35 -24.59 11.53
CA VAL A 51 -22.00 -23.39 10.98
C VAL A 51 -21.08 -22.20 11.18
N ILE A 52 -20.86 -21.42 10.12
CA ILE A 52 -20.03 -20.22 10.16
C ILE A 52 -20.92 -18.98 10.15
N ASP A 53 -20.74 -18.13 11.14
CA ASP A 53 -21.43 -16.84 11.32
C ASP A 53 -20.40 -15.82 11.81
N LEU A 54 -19.35 -15.59 11.02
CA LEU A 54 -18.28 -14.67 11.38
C LEU A 54 -18.83 -13.25 11.54
N LYS A 55 -18.99 -12.80 12.79
CA LYS A 55 -19.67 -11.54 13.11
C LYS A 55 -18.97 -10.33 12.51
N TYR A 56 -17.65 -10.34 12.55
CA TYR A 56 -16.82 -9.27 11.98
C TYR A 56 -16.76 -9.27 10.44
N ALA A 57 -17.26 -10.30 9.75
CA ALA A 57 -17.44 -10.29 8.29
C ALA A 57 -18.74 -9.60 7.83
N THR A 58 -19.56 -9.13 8.77
CA THR A 58 -20.81 -8.42 8.54
C THR A 58 -20.86 -7.14 9.37
N SER A 59 -21.88 -6.30 9.22
CA SER A 59 -22.14 -5.18 10.14
C SER A 59 -22.86 -5.61 11.43
N ASN A 60 -23.19 -6.89 11.60
CA ASN A 60 -23.84 -7.43 12.79
C ASN A 60 -22.80 -7.79 13.88
N ASN A 61 -22.10 -6.76 14.37
CA ASN A 61 -21.16 -6.84 15.47
C ASN A 61 -21.15 -5.49 16.20
N PHE A 62 -20.46 -5.41 17.35
CA PHE A 62 -20.48 -4.20 18.19
C PHE A 62 -19.91 -2.94 17.51
N THR A 63 -19.12 -3.08 16.45
CA THR A 63 -18.57 -1.94 15.69
C THR A 63 -19.55 -1.40 14.64
N HIS A 64 -20.63 -2.13 14.34
CA HIS A 64 -21.57 -1.85 13.25
C HIS A 64 -20.92 -1.72 11.86
N SER A 65 -19.70 -2.23 11.70
CA SER A 65 -18.90 -2.15 10.47
C SER A 65 -18.39 -3.53 10.06
N LYS A 66 -18.17 -3.72 8.75
CA LYS A 66 -17.54 -4.93 8.21
C LYS A 66 -16.03 -4.80 8.35
N LEU A 67 -15.40 -5.72 9.08
CA LEU A 67 -13.95 -5.72 9.34
C LEU A 67 -13.22 -6.87 8.65
N TYR A 68 -13.89 -7.99 8.38
CA TYR A 68 -13.31 -9.10 7.62
C TYR A 68 -13.76 -9.03 6.16
N GLU A 69 -12.81 -9.13 5.24
CA GLU A 69 -13.09 -9.16 3.80
C GLU A 69 -13.90 -10.40 3.38
N SER A 70 -13.63 -11.54 4.02
CA SER A 70 -14.20 -12.85 3.71
C SER A 70 -14.95 -13.45 4.91
N PRO A 71 -16.08 -14.15 4.69
CA PRO A 71 -16.79 -14.88 5.74
C PRO A 71 -16.16 -16.26 6.06
N ALA A 72 -15.00 -16.61 5.47
CA ALA A 72 -14.37 -17.90 5.69
C ALA A 72 -13.63 -17.96 7.05
N ALA A 73 -14.09 -18.82 7.97
CA ALA A 73 -13.41 -19.08 9.24
C ALA A 73 -12.14 -19.90 9.02
N LYS A 74 -10.99 -19.36 9.42
CA LYS A 74 -9.69 -20.00 9.28
C LYS A 74 -9.08 -20.29 10.65
N LEU A 75 -8.48 -21.47 10.80
CA LEU A 75 -7.69 -21.88 11.98
C LEU A 75 -6.41 -22.56 11.52
N ARG A 76 -5.44 -22.73 12.43
CA ARG A 76 -4.31 -23.64 12.20
C ARG A 76 -4.83 -25.07 12.05
N LEU A 77 -4.21 -25.89 11.20
CA LEU A 77 -4.64 -27.26 10.92
C LEU A 77 -4.67 -28.09 12.21
N GLY A 78 -3.66 -27.95 13.07
CA GLY A 78 -3.64 -28.61 14.39
C GLY A 78 -4.84 -28.19 15.26
N THR A 79 -5.18 -26.89 15.26
CA THR A 79 -6.34 -26.36 15.97
C THR A 79 -7.66 -26.86 15.37
N ALA A 80 -7.78 -26.90 14.04
CA ALA A 80 -8.96 -27.40 13.34
C ALA A 80 -9.17 -28.90 13.56
N GLU A 81 -8.11 -29.71 13.64
CA GLU A 81 -8.19 -31.13 13.97
C GLU A 81 -8.63 -31.37 15.40
N LYS A 82 -8.20 -30.54 16.36
CA LYS A 82 -8.71 -30.57 17.73
C LYS A 82 -10.20 -30.21 17.75
N LEU A 83 -10.59 -29.18 16.99
CA LEU A 83 -11.98 -28.77 16.86
C LEU A 83 -12.86 -29.85 16.20
N LYS A 84 -12.30 -30.64 15.29
CA LYS A 84 -12.98 -31.80 14.71
C LYS A 84 -13.35 -32.84 15.77
N LYS A 85 -12.43 -33.14 16.70
CA LYS A 85 -12.71 -34.08 17.80
C LYS A 85 -13.79 -33.55 18.74
N VAL A 86 -13.80 -32.23 18.97
CA VAL A 86 -14.90 -31.56 19.69
C VAL A 86 -16.23 -31.79 18.96
N ALA A 87 -16.27 -31.51 17.65
CA ALA A 87 -17.47 -31.72 16.82
C ALA A 87 -17.96 -33.18 16.88
N GLU A 88 -17.07 -34.15 16.65
CA GLU A 88 -17.38 -35.59 16.71
C GLU A 88 -17.90 -36.03 18.10
N GLU A 89 -17.49 -35.36 19.17
CA GLU A 89 -17.96 -35.65 20.53
C GLU A 89 -19.35 -35.06 20.81
N ILE A 90 -19.58 -33.80 20.45
CA ILE A 90 -20.87 -33.14 20.68
C ILE A 90 -21.97 -33.65 19.73
N GLU A 91 -21.61 -34.13 18.55
CA GLU A 91 -22.55 -34.72 17.58
C GLU A 91 -23.24 -35.97 18.15
N LYS A 92 -22.58 -36.70 19.07
CA LYS A 92 -23.18 -37.83 19.79
C LYS A 92 -24.35 -37.40 20.70
N LYS A 93 -24.42 -36.11 21.06
CA LYS A 93 -25.55 -35.49 21.78
C LYS A 93 -26.53 -34.75 20.87
N GLY A 94 -26.33 -34.79 19.55
CA GLY A 94 -27.18 -34.10 18.58
C GLY A 94 -26.91 -32.59 18.48
N TYR A 95 -25.69 -32.15 18.79
CA TYR A 95 -25.27 -30.77 18.66
C TYR A 95 -24.27 -30.58 17.53
N ARG A 96 -24.14 -29.33 17.07
CA ARG A 96 -23.09 -28.88 16.16
C ARG A 96 -22.44 -27.61 16.69
N LEU A 97 -21.29 -27.27 16.12
CA LEU A 97 -20.59 -26.03 16.44
C LEU A 97 -21.10 -24.89 15.56
N LYS A 98 -21.17 -23.68 16.14
CA LYS A 98 -21.32 -22.43 15.41
C LYS A 98 -20.19 -21.48 15.77
N ILE A 99 -19.47 -20.96 14.79
CA ILE A 99 -18.29 -20.10 14.98
C ILE A 99 -18.63 -18.65 14.66
N TRP A 100 -18.30 -17.75 15.59
CA TRP A 100 -18.46 -16.30 15.47
C TRP A 100 -17.16 -15.56 15.21
N ASP A 101 -16.04 -16.08 15.70
CA ASP A 101 -14.71 -15.59 15.36
C ASP A 101 -13.66 -16.72 15.35
N ALA A 102 -12.63 -16.57 14.53
CA ALA A 102 -11.53 -17.50 14.39
C ALA A 102 -10.24 -16.71 14.15
N TYR A 103 -9.50 -16.97 13.07
CA TYR A 103 -8.37 -16.12 12.72
C TYR A 103 -8.78 -14.65 12.51
N ARG A 104 -8.17 -13.77 13.31
CA ARG A 104 -8.33 -12.31 13.23
C ARG A 104 -7.03 -11.67 12.79
N SER A 105 -7.05 -10.93 11.69
CA SER A 105 -5.83 -10.27 11.20
C SER A 105 -5.31 -9.23 12.21
N PRO A 106 -4.00 -8.94 12.21
CA PRO A 106 -3.44 -7.90 13.08
C PRO A 106 -4.12 -6.54 12.87
N GLU A 107 -4.44 -6.17 11.64
CA GLU A 107 -5.10 -4.91 11.29
C GLU A 107 -6.48 -4.81 11.96
N VAL A 108 -7.25 -5.89 11.92
CA VAL A 108 -8.56 -5.95 12.61
C VAL A 108 -8.36 -5.94 14.12
N GLN A 109 -7.35 -6.62 14.65
CA GLN A 109 -7.02 -6.55 16.08
C GLN A 109 -6.72 -5.10 16.53
N PHE A 110 -5.98 -4.34 15.73
CA PHE A 110 -5.74 -2.90 15.98
C PHE A 110 -7.03 -2.07 15.86
N ALA A 111 -7.86 -2.32 14.85
CA ALA A 111 -9.13 -1.62 14.67
C ALA A 111 -10.09 -1.83 15.87
N LEU A 112 -10.22 -3.07 16.33
CA LEU A 112 -11.04 -3.41 17.50
C LEU A 112 -10.48 -2.78 18.79
N TRP A 113 -9.15 -2.82 18.98
CA TRP A 113 -8.49 -2.20 20.15
C TRP A 113 -8.69 -0.69 20.21
N ASN A 114 -8.67 0.00 19.06
CA ASN A 114 -8.87 1.45 19.01
C ASN A 114 -10.30 1.86 19.39
N LEU A 115 -11.27 0.96 19.26
CA LEU A 115 -12.67 1.19 19.65
C LEU A 115 -12.90 0.86 21.13
N ILE A 116 -12.38 -0.27 21.60
CA ILE A 116 -12.50 -0.72 23.00
C ILE A 116 -11.11 -1.11 23.53
N PRO A 117 -10.33 -0.15 24.07
CA PRO A 117 -8.98 -0.41 24.58
C PRO A 117 -9.00 -1.04 25.98
N ASP A 118 -9.74 -2.14 26.14
CA ASP A 118 -9.86 -2.89 27.39
C ASP A 118 -9.28 -4.29 27.24
N SER A 119 -8.14 -4.54 27.89
CA SER A 119 -7.41 -5.81 27.81
C SER A 119 -8.13 -7.01 28.44
N ARG A 120 -9.29 -6.81 29.11
CA ARG A 120 -10.13 -7.90 29.60
C ARG A 120 -10.88 -8.63 28.47
N PHE A 121 -11.13 -7.92 27.37
CA PHE A 121 -11.96 -8.39 26.25
C PHE A 121 -11.20 -8.35 24.92
N ILE A 122 -10.35 -7.34 24.71
CA ILE A 122 -9.58 -7.18 23.48
C ILE A 122 -8.10 -7.23 23.82
N ALA A 123 -7.40 -8.26 23.34
CA ALA A 123 -5.97 -8.37 23.55
C ALA A 123 -5.23 -7.10 23.07
N ASN A 124 -4.40 -6.53 23.94
CA ASN A 124 -3.64 -5.32 23.63
C ASN A 124 -2.59 -5.62 22.54
N PRO A 125 -2.74 -5.08 21.31
CA PRO A 125 -1.86 -5.42 20.20
C PRO A 125 -0.42 -4.89 20.39
N TYR A 126 -0.22 -3.90 21.28
CA TYR A 126 1.10 -3.38 21.63
C TYR A 126 1.89 -4.30 22.58
N LYS A 127 1.28 -5.35 23.12
CA LYS A 127 1.94 -6.37 23.97
C LYS A 127 2.21 -7.69 23.22
N GLY A 128 1.97 -7.71 21.90
CA GLY A 128 2.15 -8.87 21.04
C GLY A 128 0.83 -9.40 20.46
N TYR A 129 0.95 -10.39 19.57
CA TYR A 129 -0.20 -10.94 18.85
C TYR A 129 -1.16 -11.69 19.76
N SER A 130 -2.45 -11.48 19.55
CA SER A 130 -3.53 -12.27 20.16
C SER A 130 -3.50 -13.71 19.66
N SER A 131 -4.12 -14.63 20.41
CA SER A 131 -4.30 -16.01 19.98
C SER A 131 -5.13 -16.10 18.69
N HIS A 132 -6.10 -15.20 18.49
CA HIS A 132 -6.83 -15.09 17.23
C HIS A 132 -5.89 -14.74 16.07
N SER A 133 -4.97 -13.78 16.26
CA SER A 133 -3.98 -13.42 15.23
C SER A 133 -2.90 -14.47 15.00
N ARG A 134 -2.82 -15.49 15.87
CA ARG A 134 -1.98 -16.70 15.63
C ARG A 134 -2.75 -17.82 14.95
N GLY A 135 -4.06 -17.68 14.76
CA GLY A 135 -4.94 -18.73 14.23
C GLY A 135 -5.22 -19.86 15.22
N SER A 136 -4.97 -19.61 16.50
CA SER A 136 -5.00 -20.57 17.59
C SER A 136 -6.04 -20.21 18.64
N ALA A 137 -7.06 -19.44 18.28
CA ALA A 137 -8.24 -19.20 19.09
C ALA A 137 -9.50 -19.26 18.24
N VAL A 138 -10.61 -19.60 18.89
CA VAL A 138 -11.92 -19.67 18.28
C VAL A 138 -12.99 -19.23 19.28
N ASP A 139 -13.93 -18.43 18.79
CA ASP A 139 -15.13 -18.00 19.50
C ASP A 139 -16.33 -18.74 18.93
N LEU A 140 -16.98 -19.54 19.77
CA LEU A 140 -18.02 -20.46 19.30
C LEU A 140 -19.09 -20.75 20.35
N THR A 141 -20.19 -21.30 19.86
CA THR A 141 -21.30 -21.82 20.64
C THR A 141 -21.75 -23.20 20.14
N LEU A 142 -22.71 -23.78 20.85
CA LEU A 142 -23.41 -25.01 20.45
C LEU A 142 -24.76 -24.64 19.80
N ILE A 143 -25.10 -25.37 18.74
CA ILE A 143 -26.42 -25.34 18.12
C ILE A 143 -27.04 -26.74 18.11
N ASP A 144 -28.37 -26.81 18.13
CA ASP A 144 -29.10 -28.05 17.90
C ASP A 144 -29.08 -28.46 16.41
N ASN A 145 -29.67 -29.62 16.10
CA ASN A 145 -29.79 -30.13 14.74
C ASN A 145 -30.68 -29.27 13.83
N GLN A 146 -31.53 -28.41 14.41
CA GLN A 146 -32.37 -27.45 13.69
C GLN A 146 -31.62 -26.13 13.43
N GLY A 147 -30.45 -25.94 14.03
CA GLY A 147 -29.61 -24.76 13.89
C GLY A 147 -29.88 -23.68 14.93
N ASN A 148 -30.68 -23.95 15.97
CA ASN A 148 -30.92 -23.00 17.05
C ASN A 148 -29.76 -23.02 18.04
N GLU A 149 -29.31 -21.84 18.47
CA GLU A 149 -28.29 -21.70 19.51
C GLU A 149 -28.83 -22.21 20.85
N LEU A 150 -28.01 -23.01 21.54
CA LEU A 150 -28.30 -23.40 22.91
C LEU A 150 -28.23 -22.16 23.81
N VAL A 151 -29.02 -22.16 24.88
CA VAL A 151 -29.00 -21.06 25.86
C VAL A 151 -27.62 -21.01 26.52
N MET A 152 -26.93 -19.90 26.33
CA MET A 152 -25.62 -19.57 26.90
C MET A 152 -25.76 -18.39 27.88
N PRO A 153 -24.73 -18.09 28.70
CA PRO A 153 -24.80 -17.04 29.72
C PRO A 153 -25.18 -15.65 29.17
N THR A 154 -24.63 -15.30 28.02
CA THR A 154 -24.82 -14.01 27.33
C THR A 154 -24.75 -14.20 25.81
N GLY A 155 -24.98 -13.13 25.06
CA GLY A 155 -24.62 -13.08 23.63
C GLY A 155 -23.11 -12.96 23.41
N PHE A 156 -22.68 -13.17 22.17
CA PHE A 156 -21.30 -12.91 21.73
C PHE A 156 -20.93 -11.43 21.87
N ASP A 157 -19.68 -11.13 22.21
CA ASP A 157 -19.16 -9.78 22.47
C ASP A 157 -19.91 -9.01 23.59
N ASP A 158 -20.46 -9.73 24.57
CA ASP A 158 -20.95 -9.12 25.80
C ASP A 158 -19.78 -8.73 26.70
N PHE A 159 -19.40 -7.45 26.69
CA PHE A 159 -18.27 -6.91 27.45
C PHE A 159 -18.58 -6.64 28.93
N THR A 160 -19.42 -7.47 29.56
CA THR A 160 -19.76 -7.40 30.99
C THR A 160 -19.26 -8.63 31.75
N GLU A 161 -19.33 -8.59 33.08
CA GLU A 161 -18.95 -9.72 33.93
C GLU A 161 -19.84 -10.96 33.76
N HIS A 162 -21.03 -10.80 33.16
CA HIS A 162 -21.95 -11.91 32.87
C HIS A 162 -21.39 -12.87 31.81
N ALA A 163 -20.48 -12.41 30.96
CA ALA A 163 -19.79 -13.25 29.98
C ALA A 163 -18.76 -14.20 30.63
N ALA A 164 -18.37 -13.94 31.88
CA ALA A 164 -17.38 -14.74 32.58
C ALA A 164 -17.85 -16.18 32.80
N ARG A 165 -16.90 -17.13 32.81
CA ARG A 165 -17.17 -18.57 32.97
C ARG A 165 -17.63 -18.99 34.37
N VAL A 166 -17.64 -18.07 35.33
CA VAL A 166 -18.10 -18.30 36.72
C VAL A 166 -19.62 -18.19 36.78
N ASN A 167 -20.30 -18.91 35.89
CA ASN A 167 -21.76 -18.94 35.81
C ASN A 167 -22.27 -20.38 35.91
N ASP A 168 -23.55 -20.52 36.23
CA ASP A 168 -24.20 -21.81 36.42
C ASP A 168 -24.80 -22.41 35.14
N ASN A 169 -24.47 -21.88 33.96
CA ASN A 169 -25.02 -22.39 32.71
C ASN A 169 -24.40 -23.75 32.34
N GLU A 170 -25.24 -24.79 32.34
CA GLU A 170 -24.84 -26.16 32.06
C GLU A 170 -24.31 -26.37 30.63
N ASN A 171 -24.78 -25.61 29.63
CA ASN A 171 -24.28 -25.69 28.26
C ASN A 171 -22.88 -25.10 28.13
N ALA A 172 -22.61 -23.97 28.79
CA ALA A 172 -21.27 -23.37 28.83
C ALA A 172 -20.28 -24.26 29.60
N LYS A 173 -20.72 -24.91 30.69
CA LYS A 173 -19.92 -25.90 31.42
C LYS A 173 -19.59 -27.11 30.53
N TYR A 174 -20.58 -27.66 29.84
CA TYR A 174 -20.40 -28.77 28.91
C TYR A 174 -19.47 -28.41 27.75
N LEU A 175 -19.69 -27.25 27.11
CA LEU A 175 -18.83 -26.75 26.03
C LEU A 175 -17.38 -26.62 26.51
N LYS A 176 -17.17 -26.02 27.69
CA LYS A 176 -15.84 -25.92 28.31
C LYS A 176 -15.21 -27.29 28.53
N GLU A 177 -15.96 -28.25 29.07
CA GLU A 177 -15.47 -29.60 29.32
C GLU A 177 -14.98 -30.27 28.03
N VAL A 178 -15.79 -30.25 26.97
CA VAL A 178 -15.43 -30.91 25.70
C VAL A 178 -14.27 -30.20 25.01
N MET A 179 -14.26 -28.86 24.99
CA MET A 179 -13.15 -28.07 24.42
C MET A 179 -11.84 -28.37 25.16
N THR A 180 -11.86 -28.32 26.50
CA THR A 180 -10.65 -28.54 27.31
C THR A 180 -10.12 -29.96 27.21
N LYS A 181 -11.01 -30.96 27.22
CA LYS A 181 -10.68 -32.37 26.97
C LYS A 181 -9.97 -32.59 25.63
N ASN A 182 -10.30 -31.78 24.62
CA ASN A 182 -9.75 -31.89 23.27
C ASN A 182 -8.59 -30.91 22.99
N GLY A 183 -7.98 -30.35 24.04
CA GLY A 183 -6.71 -29.64 23.93
C GLY A 183 -6.84 -28.13 23.75
N PHE A 184 -7.95 -27.54 24.19
CA PHE A 184 -8.13 -26.10 24.30
C PHE A 184 -8.03 -25.60 25.75
N LYS A 185 -7.75 -24.32 25.92
CA LYS A 185 -7.81 -23.56 27.16
C LYS A 185 -8.94 -22.55 27.07
N ALA A 186 -9.80 -22.56 28.07
CA ALA A 186 -10.95 -21.68 28.15
C ALA A 186 -10.55 -20.33 28.79
N LEU A 187 -10.90 -19.19 28.18
CA LEU A 187 -10.63 -17.88 28.77
C LEU A 187 -11.60 -17.58 29.93
N ALA A 188 -11.11 -17.05 31.06
CA ALA A 188 -11.95 -16.88 32.25
C ALA A 188 -13.05 -15.81 32.08
N SER A 189 -12.76 -14.73 31.36
CA SER A 189 -13.65 -13.59 31.13
C SER A 189 -14.72 -13.83 30.07
N GLU A 190 -14.54 -14.81 29.19
CA GLU A 190 -15.41 -15.02 28.02
C GLU A 190 -15.77 -16.50 27.87
N TRP A 191 -17.07 -16.82 27.97
CA TRP A 191 -17.54 -18.20 27.91
C TRP A 191 -17.44 -18.83 26.50
N TRP A 192 -17.38 -18.01 25.46
CA TRP A 192 -17.26 -18.45 24.06
C TRP A 192 -15.82 -18.65 23.60
N HIS A 193 -14.83 -18.00 24.24
CA HIS A 193 -13.43 -17.96 23.77
C HIS A 193 -12.60 -19.15 24.23
N PHE A 194 -11.95 -19.81 23.28
CA PHE A 194 -11.04 -20.92 23.52
C PHE A 194 -9.72 -20.76 22.76
N ASP A 195 -8.62 -20.78 23.50
CA ASP A 195 -7.26 -20.86 22.96
C ASP A 195 -6.85 -22.32 22.73
N ASP A 196 -6.13 -22.61 21.67
CA ASP A 196 -5.40 -23.87 21.54
C ASP A 196 -4.27 -23.92 22.59
N LEU A 197 -4.06 -25.09 23.21
CA LEU A 197 -2.89 -25.33 24.07
C LEU A 197 -1.57 -25.38 23.29
N ASP A 198 -1.62 -25.71 22.00
CA ASP A 198 -0.46 -25.63 21.13
C ASP A 198 -0.19 -24.16 20.80
N THR A 199 1.07 -23.75 20.92
CA THR A 199 1.49 -22.39 20.56
C THR A 199 1.93 -22.35 19.11
N TYR A 200 1.41 -21.38 18.37
CA TYR A 200 1.76 -21.14 16.97
C TYR A 200 2.35 -19.74 16.83
N GLU A 201 3.34 -19.61 15.97
CA GLU A 201 3.85 -18.30 15.59
C GLU A 201 2.79 -17.52 14.80
N PRO A 202 2.74 -16.18 14.93
CA PRO A 202 1.88 -15.33 14.10
C PRO A 202 2.17 -15.52 12.61
N VAL A 203 1.16 -15.28 11.76
CA VAL A 203 1.23 -15.50 10.30
C VAL A 203 2.39 -14.75 9.63
N ALA A 204 2.81 -13.63 10.22
CA ALA A 204 3.95 -12.83 9.78
C ALA A 204 5.29 -13.60 9.70
N ILE A 205 5.41 -14.77 10.34
CA ILE A 205 6.64 -15.59 10.34
C ILE A 205 6.45 -16.94 9.61
N ALA A 206 5.23 -17.49 9.57
CA ALA A 206 4.97 -18.84 9.07
C ALA A 206 4.61 -18.94 7.57
N GLN A 207 4.46 -17.82 6.86
CA GLN A 207 4.16 -17.79 5.41
C GLN A 207 5.41 -17.77 4.50
N LYS A 208 6.59 -18.20 4.99
CA LYS A 208 7.79 -18.32 4.15
C LYS A 208 8.11 -19.71 3.63
N SER A 209 7.39 -20.78 4.03
CA SER A 209 7.59 -22.11 3.45
C SER A 209 6.27 -22.80 3.11
N SER A 210 6.08 -23.05 1.81
CA SER A 210 5.05 -23.93 1.21
C SER A 210 3.63 -23.36 1.01
N LEU A 211 3.50 -22.37 0.13
CA LEU A 211 2.33 -22.26 -0.74
C LEU A 211 2.75 -22.60 -2.18
N LYS A 212 1.92 -23.35 -2.89
CA LYS A 212 1.86 -23.17 -4.35
C LYS A 212 1.51 -21.69 -4.55
N THR A 213 2.42 -20.97 -5.19
CA THR A 213 2.41 -19.53 -5.41
C THR A 213 1.05 -19.07 -5.92
N ILE A 214 0.23 -18.48 -5.04
CA ILE A 214 -0.69 -17.44 -5.48
C ILE A 214 0.19 -16.21 -5.45
N ASN A 215 0.70 -15.82 -6.61
CA ASN A 215 1.41 -14.57 -6.79
C ASN A 215 0.53 -13.47 -6.16
N ASN A 216 1.03 -12.72 -5.17
CA ASN A 216 0.32 -11.53 -4.72
C ASN A 216 0.47 -10.47 -5.80
N GLU A 217 -0.46 -10.49 -6.75
CA GLU A 217 -0.51 -9.59 -7.90
C GLU A 217 -1.14 -8.27 -7.45
N VAL A 218 -0.34 -7.21 -7.48
CA VAL A 218 -0.77 -5.84 -7.14
C VAL A 218 -0.47 -4.96 -8.34
N ARG A 219 -1.45 -4.14 -8.76
CA ARG A 219 -1.26 -3.12 -9.78
C ARG A 219 -1.32 -1.75 -9.13
N ILE A 220 -0.27 -0.95 -9.30
CA ILE A 220 -0.23 0.44 -8.84
C ILE A 220 -0.26 1.37 -10.04
N SER A 221 -1.20 2.32 -10.05
CA SER A 221 -1.24 3.42 -11.02
C SER A 221 -0.54 4.65 -10.44
N VAL A 222 0.51 5.13 -11.11
CA VAL A 222 1.24 6.34 -10.71
C VAL A 222 0.96 7.46 -11.72
N SER A 223 0.55 8.62 -11.22
CA SER A 223 0.50 9.86 -11.99
C SER A 223 1.61 10.83 -11.58
N ALA A 224 2.11 11.58 -12.54
CA ALA A 224 3.00 12.70 -12.33
C ALA A 224 2.43 13.95 -12.98
N ILE A 225 2.48 15.06 -12.25
CA ILE A 225 2.02 16.38 -12.69
C ILE A 225 3.18 17.38 -12.63
N GLY A 226 3.02 18.49 -13.34
CA GLY A 226 4.06 19.52 -13.47
C GLY A 226 4.35 20.36 -12.23
N ASP A 227 4.94 21.53 -12.46
CA ASP A 227 5.35 22.46 -11.41
C ASP A 227 4.14 23.07 -10.70
N VAL A 228 4.13 22.92 -9.37
CA VAL A 228 3.08 23.39 -8.48
C VAL A 228 3.68 24.44 -7.54
N THR A 229 3.34 25.71 -7.74
CA THR A 229 3.70 26.82 -6.85
C THR A 229 2.44 27.30 -6.14
N LEU A 230 2.28 26.88 -4.88
CA LEU A 230 1.14 27.28 -4.05
C LEU A 230 1.50 28.54 -3.27
N GLY A 231 1.11 29.70 -3.79
CA GLY A 231 1.46 30.99 -3.21
C GLY A 231 1.95 31.96 -4.26
N GLN A 232 2.71 32.96 -3.85
CA GLN A 232 3.17 34.01 -4.76
C GLN A 232 4.37 34.74 -4.20
N ASP A 233 5.03 35.51 -5.05
CA ASP A 233 5.99 36.52 -4.60
C ASP A 233 5.24 37.67 -3.91
N GLU A 234 5.84 38.25 -2.86
CA GLU A 234 5.23 39.36 -2.11
C GLU A 234 4.96 40.60 -2.98
N ARG A 235 5.65 40.74 -4.11
CA ARG A 235 5.43 41.82 -5.07
C ARG A 235 4.13 41.65 -5.87
N PHE A 236 3.49 40.48 -5.85
CA PHE A 236 2.32 40.16 -6.67
C PHE A 236 1.00 40.58 -6.01
N LEU A 237 0.86 41.86 -5.62
CA LEU A 237 -0.29 42.38 -4.88
C LEU A 237 -1.48 42.83 -5.76
N TYR A 238 -1.64 42.26 -6.96
CA TYR A 238 -2.70 42.63 -7.90
C TYR A 238 -4.00 41.85 -7.68
N GLU A 239 -5.12 42.38 -8.17
CA GLU A 239 -6.40 41.66 -8.16
C GLU A 239 -6.33 40.37 -8.98
N GLY A 240 -6.84 39.27 -8.40
CA GLY A 240 -6.75 37.96 -9.03
C GLY A 240 -5.39 37.27 -8.87
N SER A 241 -4.56 37.69 -7.92
CA SER A 241 -3.39 36.92 -7.49
C SER A 241 -3.77 35.56 -6.90
N PHE A 242 -2.80 34.67 -6.70
CA PHE A 242 -3.03 33.32 -6.17
C PHE A 242 -3.76 33.37 -4.82
N ASN A 243 -3.28 34.21 -3.90
CA ASN A 243 -3.85 34.33 -2.56
C ASN A 243 -5.28 34.90 -2.58
N GLN A 244 -5.58 35.80 -3.53
CA GLN A 244 -6.95 36.28 -3.71
C GLN A 244 -7.87 35.20 -4.30
N TYR A 245 -7.41 34.43 -5.29
CA TYR A 245 -8.17 33.29 -5.82
C TYR A 245 -8.47 32.27 -4.72
N TYR A 246 -7.49 31.96 -3.87
CA TYR A 246 -7.70 31.10 -2.71
C TYR A 246 -8.80 31.64 -1.79
N THR A 247 -8.73 32.92 -1.44
CA THR A 247 -9.73 33.57 -0.57
C THR A 247 -11.14 33.52 -1.18
N LEU A 248 -11.25 33.67 -2.50
CA LEU A 248 -12.53 33.72 -3.21
C LEU A 248 -13.11 32.34 -3.55
N LYS A 249 -12.26 31.32 -3.75
CA LYS A 249 -12.66 30.02 -4.31
C LYS A 249 -12.42 28.84 -3.40
N GLY A 250 -11.59 28.99 -2.36
CA GLY A 250 -11.21 27.91 -1.46
C GLY A 250 -10.22 26.92 -2.08
N THR A 251 -9.94 25.86 -1.32
CA THR A 251 -8.91 24.85 -1.61
C THR A 251 -9.27 23.96 -2.82
N GLU A 252 -10.52 23.52 -2.91
CA GLU A 252 -10.98 22.56 -3.93
C GLU A 252 -10.87 23.07 -5.37
N TYR A 253 -10.75 24.39 -5.56
CA TYR A 253 -10.81 25.02 -6.86
C TYR A 253 -9.61 24.69 -7.76
N PHE A 254 -8.38 24.74 -7.23
CA PHE A 254 -7.15 24.73 -8.02
C PHE A 254 -6.93 23.43 -8.80
N PHE A 255 -7.40 22.30 -8.28
CA PHE A 255 -7.33 21.00 -8.97
C PHE A 255 -8.69 20.53 -9.52
N SER A 256 -9.77 21.31 -9.36
CA SER A 256 -11.13 20.88 -9.70
C SER A 256 -11.32 20.38 -11.14
N GLY A 257 -10.53 20.88 -12.10
CA GLY A 257 -10.57 20.44 -13.49
C GLY A 257 -10.02 19.03 -13.74
N VAL A 258 -9.13 18.55 -12.86
CA VAL A 258 -8.42 17.28 -13.01
C VAL A 258 -8.61 16.32 -11.83
N LYS A 259 -9.26 16.76 -10.74
CA LYS A 259 -9.46 15.97 -9.51
C LYS A 259 -10.01 14.57 -9.78
N LYS A 260 -11.00 14.44 -10.65
CA LYS A 260 -11.58 13.12 -10.99
C LYS A 260 -10.56 12.19 -11.64
N ILE A 261 -9.67 12.74 -12.47
CA ILE A 261 -8.60 11.97 -13.12
C ILE A 261 -7.63 11.52 -12.05
N LEU A 262 -7.09 12.45 -11.24
CA LEU A 262 -6.09 12.12 -10.21
C LEU A 262 -6.63 11.18 -9.13
N ALA A 263 -7.92 11.28 -8.77
CA ALA A 263 -8.54 10.37 -7.81
C ALA A 263 -8.68 8.90 -8.29
N GLU A 264 -8.41 8.61 -9.57
CA GLU A 264 -8.41 7.24 -10.11
C GLU A 264 -7.05 6.54 -9.98
N ASP A 265 -5.99 7.26 -9.64
CA ASP A 265 -4.67 6.66 -9.42
C ASP A 265 -4.42 6.32 -7.95
N ASP A 266 -3.30 5.63 -7.71
CA ASP A 266 -2.87 5.24 -6.36
C ASP A 266 -1.86 6.21 -5.76
N LEU A 267 -1.15 6.94 -6.62
CA LEU A 267 -0.07 7.86 -6.25
C LEU A 267 0.07 8.94 -7.32
N THR A 268 -0.29 10.17 -6.96
CA THR A 268 0.06 11.38 -7.71
C THR A 268 1.27 12.08 -7.10
N ILE A 269 2.27 12.32 -7.95
CA ILE A 269 3.53 13.02 -7.59
C ILE A 269 3.57 14.39 -8.27
N ALA A 270 3.85 15.44 -7.49
CA ALA A 270 4.04 16.81 -7.99
C ALA A 270 5.42 17.37 -7.62
N ASN A 271 5.88 18.41 -8.32
CA ASN A 271 6.98 19.26 -7.84
C ASN A 271 6.40 20.46 -7.11
N LEU A 272 6.56 20.54 -5.79
CA LEU A 272 6.12 21.68 -4.99
C LEU A 272 7.23 22.73 -4.97
N GLU A 273 7.06 23.76 -5.79
CA GLU A 273 8.06 24.78 -6.05
C GLU A 273 7.75 26.05 -5.26
N GLY A 274 8.41 26.14 -4.10
CA GLY A 274 8.28 27.23 -3.14
C GLY A 274 7.80 26.75 -1.75
N PRO A 275 8.26 27.38 -0.66
CA PRO A 275 7.93 26.97 0.70
C PRO A 275 6.51 27.37 1.11
N LEU A 276 5.94 26.57 2.01
CA LEU A 276 4.71 26.83 2.76
C LEU A 276 5.10 27.27 4.17
N THR A 277 5.17 28.57 4.41
CA THR A 277 5.76 29.13 5.63
C THR A 277 5.25 30.54 5.91
N GLU A 278 5.35 30.97 7.16
CA GLU A 278 5.16 32.37 7.58
C GLU A 278 6.50 33.09 7.80
N ALA A 279 7.64 32.43 7.55
CA ALA A 279 8.96 33.03 7.65
C ALA A 279 9.12 34.25 6.73
N THR A 280 10.05 35.13 7.13
CA THR A 280 10.31 36.40 6.43
C THR A 280 11.75 36.54 5.97
N ASP A 281 12.68 35.80 6.58
CA ASP A 281 14.09 35.85 6.23
C ASP A 281 14.33 35.21 4.86
N LYS A 282 15.18 35.82 4.04
CA LYS A 282 15.40 35.46 2.64
C LYS A 282 16.90 35.32 2.33
N PRO A 283 17.30 34.43 1.41
CA PRO A 283 18.67 34.38 0.93
C PRO A 283 19.04 35.63 0.11
N ASN A 284 20.34 35.88 -0.05
CA ASN A 284 20.82 36.91 -0.94
C ASN A 284 20.77 36.43 -2.41
N LYS A 285 19.72 36.83 -3.13
CA LYS A 285 19.56 36.63 -4.58
C LYS A 285 19.90 37.89 -5.40
N SER A 286 20.67 38.84 -4.87
CA SER A 286 20.97 40.12 -5.55
C SER A 286 21.58 39.97 -6.95
N SER A 287 22.37 38.92 -7.19
CA SER A 287 22.97 38.61 -8.51
C SER A 287 21.93 38.32 -9.60
N GLN A 288 20.71 37.91 -9.22
CA GLN A 288 19.61 37.63 -10.15
C GLN A 288 18.83 38.90 -10.54
N GLY A 289 19.11 40.04 -9.90
CA GLY A 289 18.49 41.33 -10.20
C GLY A 289 16.96 41.28 -10.09
N THR A 290 16.26 41.76 -11.12
CA THR A 290 14.79 41.79 -11.15
C THR A 290 14.13 40.42 -11.23
N ARG A 291 14.91 39.37 -11.56
CA ARG A 291 14.45 37.97 -11.62
C ARG A 291 14.54 37.23 -10.29
N ALA A 292 15.05 37.88 -9.23
CA ALA A 292 15.03 37.31 -7.89
C ALA A 292 13.59 37.18 -7.39
N PHE A 293 12.97 36.01 -7.53
CA PHE A 293 11.67 35.68 -6.98
C PHE A 293 11.80 34.95 -5.64
N PHE A 294 10.88 35.27 -4.72
CA PHE A 294 10.73 34.64 -3.41
C PHE A 294 9.28 34.19 -3.25
N PHE A 295 8.98 32.98 -3.69
CA PHE A 295 7.63 32.43 -3.59
C PHE A 295 7.33 32.01 -2.15
N LYS A 296 6.18 32.45 -1.64
CA LYS A 296 5.69 32.07 -0.32
C LYS A 296 4.24 31.62 -0.37
N GLY A 297 3.99 30.42 0.13
CA GLY A 297 2.65 29.88 0.36
C GLY A 297 2.27 29.93 1.84
N ASN A 298 0.97 30.07 2.10
CA ASN A 298 0.46 29.87 3.45
C ASN A 298 0.50 28.37 3.81
N PRO A 299 0.88 27.97 5.03
CA PRO A 299 0.88 26.56 5.45
C PRO A 299 -0.44 25.80 5.21
N HIS A 300 -1.59 26.46 5.31
CA HIS A 300 -2.89 25.83 5.03
C HIS A 300 -3.09 25.43 3.57
N TYR A 301 -2.24 25.88 2.64
CA TYR A 301 -2.32 25.49 1.23
C TYR A 301 -2.00 24.01 0.98
N THR A 302 -1.46 23.28 1.96
CA THR A 302 -1.42 21.81 1.90
C THR A 302 -2.81 21.17 1.68
N ALA A 303 -3.88 21.82 2.12
CA ALA A 303 -5.25 21.37 1.82
C ALA A 303 -5.59 21.39 0.32
N ILE A 304 -4.96 22.28 -0.47
CA ILE A 304 -5.13 22.32 -1.93
C ILE A 304 -4.62 21.04 -2.57
N LEU A 305 -3.45 20.55 -2.11
CA LEU A 305 -2.86 19.29 -2.60
C LEU A 305 -3.74 18.09 -2.22
N LYS A 306 -4.20 18.05 -0.96
CA LYS A 306 -5.07 16.98 -0.48
C LYS A 306 -6.41 16.93 -1.21
N ASP A 307 -7.04 18.08 -1.42
CA ASP A 307 -8.29 18.17 -2.18
C ASP A 307 -8.12 17.85 -3.66
N GLY A 308 -6.89 17.96 -4.17
CA GLY A 308 -6.49 17.62 -5.52
C GLY A 308 -6.08 16.18 -5.75
N SER A 309 -6.10 15.32 -4.72
CA SER A 309 -5.58 13.93 -4.77
C SER A 309 -4.09 13.90 -5.14
N VAL A 310 -3.27 14.59 -4.34
CA VAL A 310 -1.80 14.55 -4.43
C VAL A 310 -1.23 13.91 -3.18
N GLU A 311 -0.58 12.76 -3.33
CA GLU A 311 -0.04 11.96 -2.23
C GLU A 311 1.42 12.27 -1.93
N ALA A 312 2.21 12.71 -2.93
CA ALA A 312 3.62 13.01 -2.75
C ALA A 312 4.10 14.25 -3.49
N VAL A 313 5.09 14.95 -2.91
CA VAL A 313 5.69 16.14 -3.50
C VAL A 313 7.22 16.13 -3.43
N ASN A 314 7.87 16.46 -4.54
CA ASN A 314 9.29 16.77 -4.61
C ASN A 314 9.53 18.21 -4.12
N LEU A 315 10.49 18.36 -3.21
CA LEU A 315 10.99 19.64 -2.68
C LEU A 315 12.41 19.97 -3.19
N ALA A 316 13.06 19.09 -3.96
CA ALA A 316 14.38 19.39 -4.51
C ALA A 316 14.22 20.35 -5.70
N ASN A 317 14.19 21.66 -5.45
CA ASN A 317 14.09 22.71 -6.47
C ASN A 317 14.72 24.03 -5.98
N ASN A 318 14.91 24.97 -6.91
CA ASN A 318 15.56 26.28 -6.69
C ASN A 318 14.73 27.25 -5.84
N HIS A 319 13.46 26.95 -5.58
CA HIS A 319 12.58 27.81 -4.78
C HIS A 319 12.34 27.31 -3.36
N SER A 320 12.73 26.08 -3.04
CA SER A 320 12.50 25.50 -1.69
C SER A 320 13.27 26.21 -0.58
N MET A 321 14.30 26.98 -0.93
CA MET A 321 15.11 27.77 0.00
C MET A 321 14.84 29.28 -0.07
N ASP A 322 13.73 29.70 -0.69
CA ASP A 322 13.34 31.12 -0.79
C ASP A 322 13.18 31.80 0.57
N PHE A 323 12.90 31.01 1.62
CA PHE A 323 12.81 31.47 3.01
C PHE A 323 13.75 30.70 3.94
N LEU A 324 14.91 30.30 3.40
CA LEU A 324 16.00 29.62 4.10
C LEU A 324 15.54 28.30 4.78
N ASN A 325 16.37 27.77 5.69
CA ASN A 325 16.09 26.52 6.40
C ASN A 325 14.74 26.56 7.12
N LYS A 326 14.37 27.72 7.67
CA LYS A 326 13.08 27.86 8.37
C LYS A 326 11.90 27.62 7.42
N GLY A 327 11.93 28.19 6.22
CA GLY A 327 10.90 27.95 5.21
C GLY A 327 10.81 26.49 4.78
N TYR A 328 11.96 25.83 4.56
CA TYR A 328 12.01 24.42 4.22
C TYR A 328 11.45 23.52 5.35
N GLU A 329 11.90 23.73 6.58
CA GLU A 329 11.46 22.97 7.76
C GLU A 329 9.95 23.13 8.03
N ASP A 330 9.42 24.36 7.91
CA ASP A 330 7.99 24.64 8.04
C ASP A 330 7.17 23.92 6.96
N THR A 331 7.69 23.89 5.73
CA THR A 331 7.06 23.20 4.60
C THR A 331 6.97 21.71 4.86
N VAL A 332 8.09 21.09 5.27
CA VAL A 332 8.14 19.66 5.62
C VAL A 332 7.17 19.36 6.76
N ALA A 333 7.20 20.12 7.85
CA ALA A 333 6.34 19.90 9.01
C ALA A 333 4.84 20.00 8.65
N THR A 334 4.49 20.95 7.78
CA THR A 334 3.10 21.15 7.34
C THR A 334 2.64 20.02 6.41
N LEU A 335 3.49 19.54 5.50
CA LEU A 335 3.21 18.39 4.65
C LEU A 335 3.05 17.10 5.46
N ASP A 336 3.93 16.88 6.44
CA ASP A 336 3.85 15.73 7.35
C ASP A 336 2.53 15.77 8.16
N HIS A 337 2.12 16.94 8.67
CA HIS A 337 0.83 17.11 9.34
C HIS A 337 -0.37 16.85 8.41
N ALA A 338 -0.26 17.22 7.13
CA ALA A 338 -1.28 16.96 6.11
C ALA A 338 -1.30 15.49 5.63
N LYS A 339 -0.30 14.69 6.02
CA LYS A 339 -0.04 13.32 5.55
C LYS A 339 0.25 13.24 4.05
N ILE A 340 1.01 14.22 3.55
CA ILE A 340 1.52 14.24 2.17
C ILE A 340 3.01 13.91 2.22
N SER A 341 3.43 12.89 1.48
CA SER A 341 4.82 12.43 1.47
C SER A 341 5.72 13.44 0.76
N SER A 342 6.57 14.14 1.51
CA SER A 342 7.57 15.06 0.94
C SER A 342 8.93 14.38 0.78
N PHE A 343 9.61 14.59 -0.33
CA PHE A 343 10.96 14.08 -0.58
C PHE A 343 11.81 15.09 -1.36
N GLY A 344 13.13 14.91 -1.37
CA GLY A 344 14.05 15.79 -2.11
C GLY A 344 15.30 16.16 -1.34
N ASP A 345 16.34 16.52 -2.10
CA ASP A 345 17.68 16.78 -1.63
C ASP A 345 18.19 15.61 -0.78
N GLN A 346 18.38 15.79 0.53
CA GLN A 346 18.84 14.72 1.41
C GLN A 346 17.69 13.82 1.94
N LYS A 347 16.42 14.24 1.81
CA LYS A 347 15.26 13.49 2.29
C LYS A 347 14.79 12.48 1.25
N VAL A 348 15.18 11.21 1.42
CA VAL A 348 14.58 10.07 0.70
C VAL A 348 13.31 9.63 1.42
N THR A 349 12.29 9.18 0.70
CA THR A 349 11.01 8.73 1.29
C THR A 349 10.55 7.44 0.66
N VAL A 350 9.97 6.55 1.46
CA VAL A 350 9.27 5.35 0.96
C VAL A 350 7.77 5.58 1.12
N TYR A 351 7.06 5.57 0.00
CA TYR A 351 5.60 5.52 -0.05
C TYR A 351 5.15 4.07 -0.12
N GLU A 352 4.20 3.66 0.71
CA GLU A 352 3.72 2.27 0.74
C GLU A 352 2.23 2.21 0.40
N LYS A 353 1.87 1.36 -0.55
CA LYS A 353 0.48 1.10 -0.97
C LYS A 353 0.32 -0.38 -1.26
N GLU A 354 -0.66 -1.01 -0.63
CA GLU A 354 -0.97 -2.44 -0.82
C GLU A 354 0.25 -3.36 -0.66
N GLY A 355 1.16 -3.01 0.26
CA GLY A 355 2.41 -3.73 0.52
C GLY A 355 3.52 -3.50 -0.52
N VAL A 356 3.27 -2.71 -1.56
CA VAL A 356 4.28 -2.25 -2.53
C VAL A 356 4.98 -1.02 -1.96
N LYS A 357 6.31 -1.09 -1.86
CA LYS A 357 7.15 0.02 -1.37
C LYS A 357 7.77 0.77 -2.53
N ILE A 358 7.40 2.03 -2.69
CA ILE A 358 7.88 2.92 -3.75
C ILE A 358 8.84 3.93 -3.14
N GLY A 359 10.11 3.81 -3.48
CA GLY A 359 11.15 4.75 -3.05
C GLY A 359 11.14 6.01 -3.91
N LEU A 360 11.18 7.17 -3.26
CA LEU A 360 11.11 8.49 -3.88
C LEU A 360 12.39 9.27 -3.59
N ILE A 361 13.06 9.70 -4.67
CA ILE A 361 14.27 10.53 -4.64
C ILE A 361 14.00 11.83 -5.39
N GLY A 362 14.50 12.95 -4.87
CA GLY A 362 14.41 14.25 -5.51
C GLY A 362 15.78 14.93 -5.57
N LEU A 363 16.16 15.48 -6.71
CA LEU A 363 17.47 16.10 -6.93
C LEU A 363 17.35 17.43 -7.68
N ASN A 364 18.07 18.46 -7.22
CA ASN A 364 18.09 19.77 -7.84
C ASN A 364 19.45 20.02 -8.53
N THR A 365 19.45 20.21 -9.85
CA THR A 365 20.70 20.52 -10.60
C THR A 365 21.04 22.01 -10.63
N LEU A 366 20.07 22.87 -10.28
CA LEU A 366 20.24 24.32 -10.30
C LEU A 366 20.89 24.85 -9.04
N GLY A 367 20.83 24.11 -7.94
CA GLY A 367 21.23 24.61 -6.62
C GLY A 367 20.12 25.41 -5.93
N PRO A 368 20.23 25.61 -4.60
CA PRO A 368 19.22 26.29 -3.78
C PRO A 368 18.86 27.73 -4.21
N ILE A 369 19.77 28.42 -4.89
CA ILE A 369 19.61 29.80 -5.37
C ILE A 369 20.09 29.97 -6.82
N GLU A 370 20.02 28.89 -7.60
CA GLU A 370 20.42 28.84 -9.02
C GLU A 370 21.93 29.06 -9.28
N GLU A 371 22.77 28.76 -8.29
CA GLU A 371 24.23 28.86 -8.38
C GLU A 371 24.89 27.67 -9.12
N GLY A 372 24.12 26.66 -9.48
CA GLY A 372 24.56 25.39 -10.03
C GLY A 372 25.03 24.40 -8.95
N VAL A 373 25.32 23.17 -9.35
CA VAL A 373 25.85 22.12 -8.45
C VAL A 373 27.12 21.51 -9.01
N ASN A 374 27.93 20.94 -8.11
CA ASN A 374 28.97 20.02 -8.54
C ASN A 374 28.31 18.70 -9.00
N LEU A 375 28.42 18.40 -10.28
CA LEU A 375 27.73 17.27 -10.89
C LEU A 375 28.22 15.91 -10.37
N ASP A 376 29.50 15.77 -10.03
CA ASP A 376 30.05 14.52 -9.49
C ASP A 376 29.47 14.22 -8.11
N ASN A 377 29.34 15.24 -7.27
CA ASN A 377 28.68 15.11 -5.95
C ASN A 377 27.20 14.75 -6.08
N LEU A 378 26.48 15.37 -7.03
CA LEU A 378 25.08 15.04 -7.29
C LEU A 378 24.92 13.60 -7.78
N ILE A 379 25.82 13.15 -8.66
CA ILE A 379 25.84 11.76 -9.15
C ILE A 379 26.14 10.79 -8.01
N LEU A 380 27.07 11.13 -7.12
CA LEU A 380 27.36 10.31 -5.95
C LEU A 380 26.13 10.21 -5.03
N GLN A 381 25.46 11.34 -4.76
CA GLN A 381 24.22 11.38 -3.98
C GLN A 381 23.13 10.49 -4.60
N LEU A 382 22.87 10.63 -5.90
CA LEU A 382 21.91 9.80 -6.62
C LEU A 382 22.19 8.31 -6.42
N LYS A 383 23.45 7.89 -6.62
CA LYS A 383 23.88 6.50 -6.47
C LYS A 383 23.66 5.99 -5.06
N THR A 384 24.08 6.76 -4.06
CA THR A 384 23.94 6.41 -2.65
C THR A 384 22.47 6.26 -2.26
N GLN A 385 21.62 7.21 -2.64
CA GLN A 385 20.19 7.17 -2.30
C GLN A 385 19.46 5.99 -2.96
N ILE A 386 19.79 5.68 -4.22
CA ILE A 386 19.26 4.49 -4.89
C ILE A 386 19.70 3.21 -4.16
N GLU A 387 20.96 3.13 -3.73
CA GLU A 387 21.47 1.96 -3.01
C GLU A 387 20.76 1.81 -1.65
N THR A 388 20.56 2.90 -0.91
CA THR A 388 19.77 2.88 0.34
C THR A 388 18.37 2.31 0.12
N LEU A 389 17.65 2.74 -0.92
CA LEU A 389 16.31 2.22 -1.22
C LEU A 389 16.33 0.73 -1.60
N LYS A 390 17.36 0.27 -2.31
CA LYS A 390 17.54 -1.16 -2.59
C LYS A 390 17.79 -1.97 -1.32
N GLU A 391 18.61 -1.46 -0.40
CA GLU A 391 18.85 -2.08 0.92
C GLU A 391 17.57 -2.15 1.76
N GLU A 392 16.71 -1.13 1.66
CA GLU A 392 15.36 -1.10 2.25
C GLU A 392 14.34 -1.99 1.54
N LYS A 393 14.75 -2.64 0.44
CA LYS A 393 13.94 -3.58 -0.36
C LYS A 393 12.69 -2.92 -0.95
N THR A 394 12.83 -1.70 -1.46
CA THR A 394 11.75 -1.07 -2.23
C THR A 394 11.44 -1.87 -3.48
N SER A 395 10.16 -1.98 -3.80
CA SER A 395 9.61 -2.65 -4.97
C SER A 395 9.85 -1.88 -6.26
N MET A 396 9.92 -0.54 -6.15
CA MET A 396 10.09 0.40 -7.25
C MET A 396 10.82 1.65 -6.76
N ILE A 397 11.63 2.30 -7.61
CA ILE A 397 12.30 3.58 -7.32
C ILE A 397 11.92 4.63 -8.37
N ILE A 398 11.44 5.79 -7.92
CA ILE A 398 11.14 6.96 -8.74
C ILE A 398 12.13 8.07 -8.39
N VAL A 399 12.78 8.62 -9.42
CA VAL A 399 13.73 9.73 -9.27
C VAL A 399 13.17 10.97 -9.95
N SER A 400 12.96 12.04 -9.18
CA SER A 400 12.53 13.35 -9.69
C SER A 400 13.71 14.30 -9.76
N PHE A 401 13.87 14.99 -10.88
CA PHE A 401 14.89 16.02 -11.06
C PHE A 401 14.26 17.37 -11.35
N HIS A 402 14.78 18.41 -10.70
CA HIS A 402 14.54 19.79 -11.07
C HIS A 402 15.77 20.31 -11.83
N TRP A 403 15.63 20.48 -13.15
CA TRP A 403 16.78 20.51 -14.07
C TRP A 403 16.59 21.24 -15.39
N GLY A 404 17.68 21.43 -16.12
CA GLY A 404 17.64 21.96 -17.47
C GLY A 404 17.56 23.48 -17.50
N GLN A 405 16.86 24.01 -18.50
CA GLN A 405 16.79 25.45 -18.76
C GLN A 405 15.34 25.85 -18.99
N GLU A 406 14.90 26.93 -18.33
CA GLU A 406 13.58 27.51 -18.54
C GLU A 406 13.27 27.76 -20.02
N ASN A 407 12.03 27.48 -20.40
CA ASN A 407 11.46 27.78 -21.72
C ASN A 407 12.15 27.06 -22.90
N LYS A 408 12.94 26.01 -22.64
CA LYS A 408 13.51 25.15 -23.69
C LYS A 408 12.64 23.93 -23.91
N TYR A 409 12.22 23.72 -25.16
CA TYR A 409 11.35 22.59 -25.57
C TYR A 409 12.07 21.25 -25.72
N PHE A 410 13.40 21.25 -25.67
CA PHE A 410 14.21 20.04 -25.84
C PHE A 410 15.12 19.86 -24.64
N PRO A 411 15.23 18.63 -24.10
CA PRO A 411 16.11 18.34 -22.98
C PRO A 411 17.57 18.55 -23.38
N THR A 412 18.35 19.10 -22.46
CA THR A 412 19.80 19.23 -22.61
C THR A 412 20.50 17.87 -22.56
N GLN A 413 21.73 17.78 -23.07
CA GLN A 413 22.52 16.54 -22.95
C GLN A 413 22.76 16.13 -21.49
N VAL A 414 22.85 17.09 -20.57
CA VAL A 414 23.03 16.80 -19.14
C VAL A 414 21.78 16.15 -18.56
N GLN A 415 20.58 16.68 -18.86
CA GLN A 415 19.31 16.06 -18.46
C GLN A 415 19.23 14.62 -18.97
N ARG A 416 19.52 14.39 -20.26
CA ARG A 416 19.48 13.04 -20.84
C ARG A 416 20.45 12.08 -20.16
N LYS A 417 21.70 12.51 -19.93
CA LYS A 417 22.72 11.68 -19.27
C LYS A 417 22.34 11.35 -17.82
N LEU A 418 21.81 12.31 -17.07
CA LEU A 418 21.36 12.09 -15.69
C LEU A 418 20.16 11.16 -15.61
N GLY A 419 19.15 11.35 -16.47
CA GLY A 419 17.99 10.46 -16.54
C GLY A 419 18.37 9.03 -16.90
N GLN A 420 19.21 8.85 -17.92
CA GLN A 420 19.71 7.53 -18.31
C GLN A 420 20.56 6.90 -17.20
N LEU A 421 21.40 7.69 -16.51
CA LEU A 421 22.18 7.22 -15.37
C LEU A 421 21.28 6.76 -14.22
N ALA A 422 20.22 7.48 -13.89
CA ALA A 422 19.29 7.06 -12.84
C ALA A 422 18.66 5.70 -13.15
N ILE A 423 18.20 5.49 -14.39
CA ILE A 423 17.72 4.18 -14.85
C ILE A 423 18.82 3.11 -14.77
N ASP A 424 20.04 3.43 -15.21
CA ASP A 424 21.19 2.52 -15.12
C ASP A 424 21.55 2.13 -13.68
N GLN A 425 21.27 3.01 -12.71
CA GLN A 425 21.47 2.72 -11.29
C GLN A 425 20.29 1.94 -10.68
N GLY A 426 19.15 1.83 -11.35
CA GLY A 426 18.00 1.04 -10.89
C GLY A 426 16.73 1.83 -10.64
N ALA A 427 16.62 3.07 -11.11
CA ALA A 427 15.33 3.77 -11.14
C ALA A 427 14.38 3.12 -12.15
N ASP A 428 13.10 3.07 -11.80
CA ASP A 428 12.01 2.50 -12.60
C ASP A 428 11.24 3.55 -13.41
N LEU A 429 11.30 4.81 -12.95
CA LEU A 429 10.73 6.00 -13.57
C LEU A 429 11.59 7.22 -13.21
N VAL A 430 11.82 8.09 -14.18
CA VAL A 430 12.45 9.40 -13.96
C VAL A 430 11.47 10.51 -14.32
N LEU A 431 11.30 11.46 -13.41
CA LEU A 431 10.44 12.64 -13.55
C LEU A 431 11.28 13.91 -13.61
N GLY A 432 10.81 14.91 -14.34
CA GLY A 432 11.57 16.12 -14.65
C GLY A 432 10.69 17.37 -14.55
N HIS A 433 11.29 18.43 -14.02
CA HIS A 433 10.67 19.71 -13.67
C HIS A 433 11.65 20.86 -13.95
N HIS A 434 11.19 22.12 -13.86
CA HIS A 434 11.93 23.39 -14.10
C HIS A 434 11.78 24.04 -15.49
N PRO A 435 11.80 23.34 -16.65
CA PRO A 435 11.70 24.04 -17.93
C PRO A 435 10.42 24.88 -18.11
N HIS A 436 9.40 24.68 -17.28
CA HIS A 436 8.08 25.34 -17.32
C HIS A 436 7.34 25.16 -18.67
N VAL A 437 7.84 24.27 -19.53
CA VAL A 437 7.27 23.87 -20.81
C VAL A 437 7.37 22.36 -20.94
N ILE A 438 6.47 21.73 -21.68
CA ILE A 438 6.51 20.28 -21.87
C ILE A 438 7.78 19.90 -22.66
N GLN A 439 8.51 18.91 -22.14
CA GLN A 439 9.59 18.21 -22.84
C GLN A 439 9.21 16.73 -22.92
N LYS A 440 9.16 16.20 -24.14
CA LYS A 440 8.73 14.81 -24.42
C LYS A 440 9.46 13.80 -23.56
N TYR A 441 8.77 12.77 -23.10
CA TYR A 441 9.43 11.65 -22.44
C TYR A 441 10.28 10.82 -23.43
N GLU A 442 11.30 10.15 -22.90
CA GLU A 442 12.14 9.17 -23.59
C GLU A 442 11.92 7.78 -22.97
N ASN A 443 11.81 6.74 -23.80
CA ASN A 443 11.91 5.36 -23.31
C ASN A 443 13.37 4.92 -23.40
N TYR A 444 13.96 4.60 -22.25
CA TYR A 444 15.33 4.11 -22.14
C TYR A 444 15.34 2.80 -21.35
N LYS A 445 15.80 1.72 -22.00
CA LYS A 445 15.82 0.35 -21.43
C LYS A 445 14.45 -0.11 -20.88
N GLY A 446 13.37 0.28 -21.57
CA GLY A 446 12.00 -0.07 -21.18
C GLY A 446 11.40 0.82 -20.11
N ARG A 447 12.13 1.83 -19.60
CA ARG A 447 11.68 2.76 -18.56
C ARG A 447 11.50 4.17 -19.11
N CYS A 448 10.57 4.92 -18.51
CA CYS A 448 10.28 6.28 -18.95
C CYS A 448 11.18 7.29 -18.24
N ILE A 449 11.71 8.24 -19.01
CA ILE A 449 12.35 9.46 -18.54
C ILE A 449 11.50 10.63 -19.02
N VAL A 450 10.71 11.21 -18.11
CA VAL A 450 9.89 12.39 -18.37
C VAL A 450 10.76 13.61 -18.11
N TYR A 451 11.04 14.42 -19.13
CA TYR A 451 11.99 15.53 -18.98
C TYR A 451 11.37 16.82 -18.42
N SER A 452 10.11 17.11 -18.76
CA SER A 452 9.33 18.19 -18.15
C SER A 452 7.85 18.07 -18.48
N LEU A 453 7.00 18.32 -17.50
CA LEU A 453 5.53 18.34 -17.62
C LEU A 453 4.97 19.78 -17.73
N GLY A 454 5.84 20.80 -17.67
CA GLY A 454 5.45 22.21 -17.63
C GLY A 454 4.81 22.62 -16.31
N ASN A 455 4.18 23.80 -16.29
CA ASN A 455 3.47 24.33 -15.12
C ASN A 455 2.10 23.65 -14.93
N PHE A 456 1.69 23.37 -13.70
CA PHE A 456 0.40 22.71 -13.41
C PHE A 456 -0.55 23.59 -12.58
N VAL A 457 -0.12 24.05 -11.41
CA VAL A 457 -0.80 25.08 -10.60
C VAL A 457 0.26 26.09 -10.21
N PHE A 458 0.33 27.23 -10.88
CA PHE A 458 1.52 28.07 -10.83
C PHE A 458 1.25 29.50 -10.35
N GLY A 459 1.29 29.69 -9.03
CA GLY A 459 1.10 30.99 -8.39
C GLY A 459 2.20 32.02 -8.70
N GLY A 460 3.36 31.56 -9.18
CA GLY A 460 4.45 32.41 -9.67
C GLY A 460 4.11 33.20 -10.93
N ASN A 461 3.07 32.83 -11.68
CA ASN A 461 2.59 33.58 -12.85
C ASN A 461 1.12 33.24 -13.17
N PRO A 462 0.15 34.17 -13.02
CA PRO A 462 -1.28 33.93 -13.31
C PRO A 462 -1.56 33.63 -14.77
N ASN A 463 -0.71 34.12 -15.67
CA ASN A 463 -0.95 34.04 -17.10
C ASN A 463 0.36 33.73 -17.82
N PRO A 464 0.91 32.52 -17.63
CA PRO A 464 2.10 32.12 -18.34
C PRO A 464 1.81 32.11 -19.84
N TRP A 465 2.77 32.58 -20.63
CA TRP A 465 2.67 32.60 -22.09
C TRP A 465 2.50 31.18 -22.63
N TYR A 466 3.18 30.21 -22.01
CA TYR A 466 3.02 28.79 -22.26
C TYR A 466 1.99 28.20 -21.29
N LYS A 467 0.87 27.72 -21.83
CA LYS A 467 -0.27 27.24 -21.05
C LYS A 467 -0.49 25.73 -21.14
N TYR A 468 0.35 25.00 -21.85
CA TYR A 468 0.17 23.56 -21.99
C TYR A 468 0.88 22.84 -20.85
N THR A 469 0.24 21.81 -20.34
CA THR A 469 0.80 20.87 -19.36
C THR A 469 0.21 19.50 -19.63
N GLU A 470 0.65 18.48 -18.91
CA GLU A 470 0.13 17.14 -19.07
C GLU A 470 0.20 16.39 -17.74
N ILE A 471 -0.72 15.43 -17.59
CA ILE A 471 -0.62 14.40 -16.56
C ILE A 471 0.01 13.19 -17.25
N PHE A 472 1.20 12.79 -16.78
CA PHE A 472 1.79 11.51 -17.15
C PHE A 472 1.24 10.44 -16.22
N ARG A 473 0.73 9.34 -16.76
CA ARG A 473 0.23 8.20 -15.96
C ARG A 473 0.80 6.89 -16.47
N GLN A 474 1.23 6.02 -15.57
CA GLN A 474 1.72 4.69 -15.92
C GLN A 474 1.33 3.68 -14.85
N GLN A 475 0.98 2.46 -15.27
CA GLN A 475 0.63 1.36 -14.37
C GLN A 475 1.82 0.41 -14.23
N TYR A 476 1.99 -0.12 -13.02
CA TYR A 476 3.09 -1.00 -12.62
C TYR A 476 2.51 -2.23 -11.93
N ASP A 477 2.84 -3.41 -12.44
CA ASP A 477 2.35 -4.69 -11.95
C ASP A 477 3.44 -5.39 -11.13
N PHE A 478 3.08 -5.77 -9.92
CA PHE A 478 3.96 -6.39 -8.95
C PHE A 478 3.48 -7.81 -8.64
N VAL A 479 4.42 -8.75 -8.57
CA VAL A 479 4.19 -10.11 -8.06
C VAL A 479 5.08 -10.30 -6.85
N ASP A 480 4.47 -10.60 -5.71
CA ASP A 480 5.17 -10.81 -4.44
C ASP A 480 6.06 -9.61 -4.07
N GLY A 481 5.55 -8.40 -4.34
CA GLY A 481 6.24 -7.13 -4.08
C GLY A 481 7.40 -6.82 -5.03
N LYS A 482 7.59 -7.59 -6.11
CA LYS A 482 8.58 -7.31 -7.15
C LYS A 482 7.91 -6.82 -8.41
N LEU A 483 8.41 -5.74 -8.99
CA LEU A 483 7.93 -5.25 -10.28
C LEU A 483 8.19 -6.28 -11.39
N VAL A 484 7.13 -6.69 -12.09
CA VAL A 484 7.19 -7.69 -13.18
C VAL A 484 6.80 -7.13 -14.53
N GLU A 485 5.88 -6.17 -14.58
CA GLU A 485 5.38 -5.57 -15.81
C GLU A 485 5.01 -4.10 -15.59
N LEU A 486 5.02 -3.32 -16.67
CA LEU A 486 4.58 -1.93 -16.68
C LEU A 486 3.88 -1.60 -17.99
N SER A 487 2.80 -0.83 -17.92
CA SER A 487 2.01 -0.44 -19.09
C SER A 487 2.77 0.56 -19.98
N SER A 488 2.31 0.79 -21.20
CA SER A 488 2.68 2.02 -21.90
C SER A 488 2.17 3.24 -21.12
N PRO A 489 2.90 4.37 -21.12
CA PRO A 489 2.43 5.57 -20.44
C PRO A 489 1.23 6.18 -21.16
N GLN A 490 0.24 6.62 -20.38
CA GLN A 490 -0.85 7.46 -20.83
C GLN A 490 -0.47 8.92 -20.59
N ILE A 491 -0.53 9.73 -21.64
CA ILE A 491 -0.36 11.19 -21.55
C ILE A 491 -1.74 11.81 -21.65
N ILE A 492 -2.11 12.61 -20.64
CA ILE A 492 -3.40 13.31 -20.58
C ILE A 492 -3.10 14.81 -20.73
N PRO A 493 -3.24 15.37 -21.95
CA PRO A 493 -2.93 16.76 -22.19
C PRO A 493 -3.87 17.67 -21.40
N CYS A 494 -3.31 18.70 -20.80
CA CYS A 494 -4.01 19.69 -20.00
C CYS A 494 -3.62 21.10 -20.44
N LYS A 495 -4.46 22.07 -20.07
CA LYS A 495 -4.22 23.48 -20.34
C LYS A 495 -4.48 24.29 -19.08
N LEU A 496 -3.56 25.19 -18.78
CA LEU A 496 -3.69 26.16 -17.70
C LEU A 496 -4.69 27.26 -18.07
N SER A 497 -5.68 27.43 -17.21
CA SER A 497 -6.50 28.64 -17.20
C SER A 497 -5.73 29.82 -16.61
N ALA A 498 -6.20 31.05 -16.87
CA ALA A 498 -5.66 32.25 -16.24
C ALA A 498 -5.99 32.36 -14.73
N GLY A 499 -6.71 31.38 -14.18
CA GLY A 499 -7.08 31.30 -12.77
C GLY A 499 -6.42 30.11 -12.08
N TYR A 500 -5.16 29.81 -12.38
CA TYR A 500 -4.33 28.81 -11.67
C TYR A 500 -4.89 27.38 -11.65
N ARG A 501 -5.81 27.04 -12.56
CA ARG A 501 -6.46 25.74 -12.63
C ARG A 501 -6.13 25.04 -13.95
N PRO A 502 -5.58 23.81 -13.93
CA PRO A 502 -5.43 22.98 -15.11
C PRO A 502 -6.76 22.33 -15.49
N GLU A 503 -7.00 22.24 -16.79
CA GLU A 503 -8.17 21.56 -17.38
C GLU A 503 -7.70 20.57 -18.46
N PRO A 504 -8.27 19.36 -18.52
CA PRO A 504 -8.02 18.44 -19.62
C PRO A 504 -8.33 19.11 -20.96
N SER A 505 -7.39 19.01 -21.91
CA SER A 505 -7.62 19.47 -23.27
C SER A 505 -8.55 18.49 -23.98
N LYS A 506 -9.54 19.01 -24.70
CA LYS A 506 -10.47 18.22 -25.51
C LYS A 506 -9.80 17.69 -26.78
#